data_AF-A0A350LW09-F1
#
_entry.id   AF-A0A350LW09-F1
#
_cell.length_a   1.000
_cell.length_b   1.000
_cell.length_c   1.000
_cell.angle_alpha   90.00
_cell.angle_beta   90.00
_cell.angle_gamma   90.00
#
_symmetry.space_group_name_H-M   'P 1'
#
loop_
_entity.id
_entity.type
_entity.pdbx_description
1 polymer ?
#
loop_
_entity_poly.entity_id
_entity_poly.type
_entity_poly.pdbx_seq_one_letter_code
_entity_poly.pdbx_strand_id
1 'polypeptide(L)' 'EWSKFITPDELFALLGQAGLDPVDRKGFVFNPVTWQWRLSDRDLGVNYVTSSLRPA' A
#
# COMPACT_ATOMS: atom_id res chain seq x y z
N GLU A 1 -16.07 -5.20 11.14
CA GLU A 1 -16.63 -4.43 10.02
C GLU A 1 -15.50 -4.20 9.01
N TRP A 2 -15.13 -5.22 8.23
CA TRP A 2 -13.95 -5.21 7.34
C TRP A 2 -14.26 -4.67 5.93
N SER A 3 -15.54 -4.45 5.63
CA SER A 3 -16.03 -3.96 4.33
C SER A 3 -15.61 -2.52 3.98
N LYS A 4 -15.04 -1.78 4.95
CA LYS A 4 -14.49 -0.44 4.72
C LYS A 4 -13.01 -0.46 4.36
N PHE A 5 -12.35 -1.62 4.48
CA PHE A 5 -10.95 -1.77 4.11
C PHE A 5 -10.85 -1.99 2.61
N ILE A 6 -10.49 -0.93 1.90
CA ILE A 6 -10.15 -1.00 0.47
C ILE A 6 -8.93 -1.93 0.35
N THR A 7 -8.89 -2.79 -0.64
CA THR A 7 -7.73 -3.65 -0.91
C THR A 7 -6.63 -2.88 -1.65
N PRO A 8 -5.36 -3.33 -1.59
CA PRO A 8 -4.28 -2.68 -2.31
C PRO A 8 -4.50 -2.58 -3.83
N ASP A 9 -5.14 -3.59 -4.44
CA ASP A 9 -5.47 -3.59 -5.88
C ASP A 9 -6.57 -2.59 -6.20
N GLU A 10 -7.62 -2.50 -5.36
CA GLU A 10 -8.69 -1.51 -5.52
C GLU A 10 -8.15 -0.08 -5.39
N LEU A 11 -7.28 0.18 -4.41
CA LEU A 11 -6.67 1.51 -4.28
C LEU A 11 -5.81 1.85 -5.51
N PHE A 12 -5.03 0.90 -6.02
CA PHE A 12 -4.23 1.11 -7.24
C PHE A 12 -5.12 1.50 -8.43
N ALA A 13 -6.24 0.81 -8.62
CA ALA A 13 -7.20 1.13 -9.67
C ALA A 13 -7.83 2.52 -9.48
N LEU A 14 -8.21 2.89 -8.25
CA LEU A 14 -8.76 4.21 -7.93
C LEU A 14 -7.76 5.34 -8.18
N LEU A 15 -6.48 5.14 -7.85
CA LEU A 15 -5.42 6.12 -8.12
C LEU A 15 -5.23 6.32 -9.63
N GLY A 16 -5.24 5.24 -10.42
CA GLY A 16 -5.21 5.31 -11.89
C GLY A 16 -6.40 6.07 -12.47
N GLN A 17 -7.61 5.81 -11.97
CA GLN A 17 -8.82 6.54 -12.39
C GLN A 17 -8.76 8.03 -12.02
N ALA A 18 -8.09 8.37 -10.93
CA ALA A 18 -7.85 9.76 -10.51
C ALA A 18 -6.77 10.47 -11.34
N GLY A 19 -6.18 9.81 -12.34
CA GLY A 19 -5.13 10.37 -13.19
C GLY A 19 -3.76 10.43 -12.52
N LEU A 20 -3.50 9.55 -11.54
CA LEU A 20 -2.17 9.32 -11.00
C LEU A 20 -1.55 8.08 -11.63
N ASP A 21 -0.22 8.00 -11.65
CA ASP A 21 0.52 6.80 -12.07
C ASP A 21 1.07 6.09 -10.82
N PRO A 22 0.39 5.08 -10.27
CA PRO A 22 0.85 4.35 -9.08
C PRO A 22 2.01 3.41 -9.43
N VAL A 23 3.16 3.62 -8.80
CA VAL A 23 4.44 2.95 -9.14
C VAL A 23 4.91 1.94 -8.09
N ASP A 24 4.43 2.04 -6.84
CA ASP A 24 4.81 1.10 -5.78
C ASP A 24 3.71 0.93 -4.72
N ARG A 25 3.73 -0.23 -4.06
CA ARG A 25 2.94 -0.57 -2.88
C ARG A 25 3.74 -1.40 -1.90
N LYS A 26 3.70 -0.99 -0.63
CA LYS A 26 4.41 -1.64 0.47
C LYS A 26 3.53 -1.67 1.71
N GLY A 27 3.69 -2.69 2.54
CA GLY A 27 3.13 -2.76 3.88
C GLY A 27 4.19 -2.51 4.93
N PHE A 28 3.76 -2.37 6.18
CA PHE A 28 4.60 -2.23 7.35
C PHE A 28 4.50 -3.49 8.20
N VAL A 29 5.65 -4.08 8.49
CA VAL A 29 5.77 -5.27 9.33
C VAL A 29 6.69 -4.94 10.50
N PHE A 30 6.25 -5.33 11.69
CA PHE A 30 7.05 -5.22 12.91
C PHE A 30 7.93 -6.45 13.09
N ASN A 31 9.24 -6.25 13.25
CA ASN A 31 10.17 -7.31 13.62
C ASN A 31 10.37 -7.29 15.15
N PRO A 32 9.85 -8.30 15.89
CA PRO A 32 9.95 -8.34 17.35
C PRO A 32 11.36 -8.68 17.86
N VAL A 33 12.20 -9.30 17.04
CA VAL A 33 13.59 -9.65 17.43
C VAL A 33 14.46 -8.41 17.42
N THR A 34 14.35 -7.58 16.38
CA THR A 34 15.11 -6.33 16.27
C THR A 34 14.38 -5.14 16.90
N TRP A 35 13.13 -5.32 17.31
CA TRP A 35 12.23 -4.29 17.82
C TRP A 35 12.08 -3.08 16.88
N GLN A 36 12.01 -3.35 15.58
CA GLN A 36 11.98 -2.32 14.54
C GLN A 36 10.90 -2.60 13.50
N TRP A 37 10.39 -1.52 12.92
CA TRP A 37 9.50 -1.57 11.77
C TRP A 37 10.30 -1.68 10.47
N ARG A 38 9.71 -2.34 9.47
CA ARG A 38 10.24 -2.50 8.12
C ARG A 38 9.13 -2.37 7.09
N LEU A 39 9.49 -1.93 5.89
CA LEU A 39 8.65 -2.06 4.71
C LEU A 39 8.66 -3.49 4.20
N SER A 40 7.52 -3.96 3.69
CA SER A 40 7.30 -5.29 3.14
C SER A 40 6.59 -5.22 1.80
N ASP A 41 7.17 -5.86 0.80
CA ASP A 41 6.61 -5.96 -0.56
C ASP A 41 5.54 -7.07 -0.66
N ARG A 42 5.40 -7.89 0.39
CA ARG A 42 4.60 -9.13 0.35
C ARG A 42 3.40 -9.09 1.29
N ASP A 43 3.48 -8.34 2.38
CA ASP A 43 2.44 -8.31 3.41
C ASP A 43 1.66 -7.00 3.33
N LEU A 44 0.53 -7.04 2.63
CA LEU A 44 -0.36 -5.89 2.38
C LEU A 44 -1.78 -6.13 2.94
N GLY A 45 -2.00 -7.23 3.65
CA GLY A 45 -3.35 -7.71 3.99
C GLY A 45 -4.05 -6.89 5.09
N VAL A 46 -3.27 -6.15 5.87
CA VAL A 46 -3.79 -5.38 7.03
C VAL A 46 -3.43 -3.91 6.96
N ASN A 47 -2.36 -3.56 6.24
CA ASN A 47 -1.93 -2.17 6.03
C ASN A 47 -1.08 -2.09 4.76
N TYR A 48 -1.13 -0.94 4.09
CA TYR A 48 -0.31 -0.67 2.93
C TYR A 48 -0.22 0.83 2.67
N VAL A 49 0.84 1.24 1.97
CA VAL A 49 1.09 2.59 1.46
C VAL A 49 1.44 2.49 -0.02
N THR A 50 1.05 3.51 -0.80
CA THR A 50 1.34 3.58 -2.23
C THR A 50 2.19 4.81 -2.53
N SER A 51 3.04 4.70 -3.56
CA SER A 51 3.70 5.85 -4.18
C SER A 51 3.13 6.04 -5.57
N SER A 52 2.78 7.29 -5.91
CA SER A 52 2.26 7.64 -7.22
C SER A 52 2.94 8.87 -7.78
N LEU A 53 3.14 8.88 -9.10
CA LEU A 53 3.62 10.03 -9.84
C LEU A 53 2.43 10.84 -10.35
N ARG A 54 2.63 12.16 -10.44
CA ARG A 54 1.75 13.03 -11.23
C ARG A 54 2.16 12.86 -12.70
N PRO A 55 1.25 12.49 -13.62
CA PRO A 55 1.54 12.45 -15.05
C PRO A 55 1.99 13.83 -15.56
N ALA A 56 2.85 13.84 -16.57
CA ALA A 56 3.37 15.06 -17.20
C ALA A 56 2.30 15.86 -17.94
#